data_AF-Q84JG7-F1
#
_entry.id   AF-Q84JG7-F1
#
_cell.length_a   1.000
_cell.length_b   1.000
_cell.length_c   1.000
_cell.angle_alpha   90.00
_cell.angle_beta   90.00
_cell.angle_gamma   90.00
#
_symmetry.space_group_name_H-M   'P 1'
#
loop_
_entity.id
_entity.type
_entity.pdbx_description
1 polymer ?
#
loop_
_entity_poly.entity_id
_entity_poly.type
_entity_poly.pdbx_seq_one_letter_code
_entity_poly.pdbx_strand_id
1 'polypeptide(L)'
;NRFADLTDEEFRAARTGLRPVAGAGSGAGGFRYENFSLADAAGSMDWRAMGAVTGVKDQGSCGCCWAFSAVAAVEGLTKIRTGRLVSLSEQ
;
A
#
# COMPACT_ATOMS: atom_id res chain seq x y z
N ASN A 1 5.50 -15.56 15.88
CA ASN A 1 5.24 -15.35 14.43
C ASN A 1 6.44 -15.89 13.65
N ARG A 2 6.47 -15.85 12.31
CA ARG A 2 7.56 -16.43 11.48
C ARG A 2 8.92 -15.72 11.55
N PHE A 3 9.04 -14.69 12.38
CA PHE A 3 10.24 -13.84 12.55
C PHE A 3 10.73 -13.85 14.00
N ALA A 4 10.24 -14.77 14.84
CA ALA A 4 10.55 -14.81 16.26
C ALA A 4 12.01 -15.17 16.58
N ASP A 5 12.72 -15.69 15.57
CA ASP A 5 14.13 -16.08 15.60
C ASP A 5 15.08 -14.98 15.08
N LEU A 6 14.56 -13.88 14.55
CA LEU A 6 15.36 -12.78 14.00
C LEU A 6 15.57 -11.67 15.03
N THR A 7 16.75 -11.06 15.03
CA THR A 7 16.93 -9.76 15.70
C THR A 7 16.22 -8.65 14.92
N ASP A 8 16.00 -7.51 15.56
CA ASP A 8 15.40 -6.35 14.90
C ASP A 8 16.25 -5.86 13.71
N GLU A 9 17.57 -5.91 13.83
CA GLU A 9 18.50 -5.55 12.75
C GLU A 9 18.38 -6.50 11.55
N GLU A 10 18.35 -7.81 11.80
CA GLU A 10 18.15 -8.83 10.75
C GLU A 10 16.80 -8.65 10.07
N PHE A 11 15.74 -8.40 10.85
CA PHE A 11 14.41 -8.16 10.33
C PHE A 11 14.38 -6.90 9.45
N ARG A 12 14.94 -5.78 9.92
CA ARG A 12 14.99 -4.52 9.15
C ARG A 12 15.75 -4.69 7.85
N ALA A 13 16.92 -5.33 7.90
CA ALA A 13 17.77 -5.54 6.73
C ALA A 13 17.08 -6.41 5.66
N ALA A 14 16.33 -7.43 6.07
CA ALA A 14 15.71 -8.37 5.14
C ALA A 14 14.28 -7.96 4.72
N ARG A 15 13.49 -7.31 5.58
CA ARG A 15 12.02 -7.15 5.37
C ARG A 15 11.58 -5.72 5.10
N THR A 16 12.48 -4.74 5.21
CA THR A 16 12.21 -3.35 4.81
C THR A 16 12.98 -3.00 3.53
N GLY A 17 12.67 -1.86 2.89
CA GLY A 17 13.32 -1.52 1.63
C GLY A 17 12.95 -0.17 1.01
N LEU A 18 11.95 0.53 1.55
CA LEU A 18 11.63 1.89 1.12
C LEU A 18 12.81 2.82 1.44
N ARG A 19 13.43 3.38 0.39
CA ARG A 19 14.47 4.40 0.51
C ARG A 19 13.88 5.75 0.09
N PRO A 20 13.64 6.68 1.02
CA PRO A 20 13.16 8.01 0.68
C PRO A 20 14.14 8.70 -0.28
N VAL A 21 13.64 9.20 -1.40
CA VAL A 21 14.46 10.01 -2.32
C VAL A 21 14.56 11.42 -1.73
N ALA A 22 15.77 11.88 -1.46
CA ALA A 22 16.01 13.25 -0.99
C ALA A 22 15.48 14.24 -2.04
N GLY A 23 14.62 15.17 -1.63
CA GLY A 23 13.99 16.15 -2.53
C GLY A 23 12.64 15.73 -3.15
N ALA A 24 12.12 14.53 -2.84
CA ALA A 24 10.76 14.13 -3.25
C ALA A 24 9.63 15.00 -2.63
N GLY A 25 9.97 15.88 -1.68
CA GLY A 25 9.04 16.80 -1.03
C GLY A 25 8.90 18.18 -1.68
N SER A 26 9.62 18.49 -2.77
CA SER A 26 9.70 19.87 -3.29
C SER A 26 9.27 20.04 -4.75
N GLY A 27 8.48 19.13 -5.31
CA GLY A 27 7.91 19.35 -6.64
C GLY A 27 6.75 18.42 -6.95
N ALA A 28 5.52 18.84 -6.63
CA ALA A 28 4.32 18.23 -7.19
C ALA A 28 3.18 19.25 -7.27
N GLY A 29 3.25 20.13 -8.27
CA GLY A 29 2.02 20.65 -8.84
C GLY A 29 1.24 19.48 -9.42
N GLY A 30 0.09 19.15 -8.82
CA GLY A 30 -0.91 18.25 -9.42
C GLY A 30 -1.23 16.93 -8.71
N PHE A 31 -1.21 16.86 -7.37
CA PHE A 31 -2.04 15.88 -6.64
C PHE A 31 -3.05 16.65 -5.79
N ARG A 32 -4.33 16.59 -6.20
CA ARG A 32 -5.43 17.28 -5.52
C ARG A 32 -6.11 16.29 -4.57
N TYR A 33 -6.16 16.64 -3.30
CA TYR A 33 -7.23 16.15 -2.45
C TYR A 33 -8.56 16.71 -2.99
N GLU A 34 -9.61 15.90 -3.04
CA GLU A 34 -10.95 16.47 -3.18
C GLU A 34 -11.28 17.30 -1.94
N ASN A 35 -12.11 18.33 -2.10
CA ASN A 35 -12.60 19.12 -0.97
C ASN A 35 -13.53 18.22 -0.15
N PHE A 36 -12.99 17.60 0.90
CA PHE A 36 -13.66 16.61 1.72
C PHE A 36 -13.86 17.16 3.14
N SER A 37 -15.10 17.10 3.64
CA SER A 37 -15.41 17.43 5.02
C SER A 37 -15.36 16.18 5.88
N LEU A 38 -14.76 16.29 7.07
CA LEU A 38 -14.83 15.24 8.09
C LEU A 38 -16.28 14.92 8.51
N ALA A 39 -17.22 15.84 8.33
CA ALA A 39 -18.64 15.60 8.59
C ALA A 39 -19.25 14.56 7.64
N ASP A 40 -18.68 14.42 6.44
CA ASP A 40 -19.14 13.46 5.42
C ASP A 40 -18.43 12.09 5.55
N ALA A 41 -17.49 11.97 6.49
CA ALA A 41 -16.76 10.74 6.73
C ALA A 41 -17.61 9.72 7.49
N ALA A 42 -17.57 8.47 7.03
CA ALA A 42 -18.09 7.36 7.82
C ALA A 42 -17.26 7.17 9.10
N GLY A 43 -17.91 6.86 10.22
CA GLY A 43 -17.22 6.61 11.50
C GLY A 43 -16.29 5.38 11.48
N SER A 44 -16.42 4.51 10.49
CA SER A 44 -15.47 3.43 10.19
C SER A 44 -15.52 3.07 8.71
N MET A 45 -14.39 2.60 8.17
CA MET A 45 -14.28 2.16 6.77
C MET A 45 -13.34 0.96 6.68
N ASP A 46 -13.78 -0.09 5.98
CA ASP A 46 -12.96 -1.27 5.69
C ASP A 46 -13.15 -1.69 4.22
N TRP A 47 -12.15 -1.41 3.38
CA TRP A 47 -12.16 -1.77 1.97
C TRP A 47 -12.19 -3.30 1.74
N ARG A 48 -11.79 -4.12 2.72
CA ARG A 48 -11.89 -5.58 2.64
C ARG A 48 -13.34 -6.02 2.66
N ALA A 49 -14.15 -5.41 3.54
CA ALA A 49 -15.59 -5.67 3.60
C ALA A 49 -16.31 -5.27 2.30
N MET A 50 -15.74 -4.32 1.55
CA MET A 50 -16.22 -3.89 0.23
C MET A 50 -15.65 -4.74 -0.93
N GLY A 51 -14.83 -5.75 -0.64
CA GLY A 51 -14.20 -6.61 -1.65
C GLY A 51 -13.19 -5.89 -2.54
N ALA A 52 -12.59 -4.80 -2.05
CA ALA A 52 -11.60 -3.97 -2.75
C ALA A 52 -10.16 -4.20 -2.29
N VAL A 53 -9.90 -5.35 -1.68
CA VAL A 53 -8.57 -5.75 -1.21
C VAL A 53 -8.33 -7.19 -1.63
N THR A 54 -7.19 -7.44 -2.28
CA THR A 54 -6.74 -8.79 -2.66
C THR A 54 -6.25 -9.58 -1.44
N GLY A 55 -5.96 -10.87 -1.61
CA GLY A 55 -5.34 -11.67 -0.56
C GLY A 55 -3.98 -11.11 -0.15
N VAL A 56 -3.60 -11.27 1.12
CA VAL A 56 -2.28 -10.84 1.63
C VAL A 56 -1.17 -11.56 0.87
N LYS A 57 -0.22 -10.79 0.33
CA LYS A 57 0.95 -11.30 -0.43
C LYS A 57 2.23 -11.22 0.42
N ASP A 58 3.29 -11.94 0.02
CA ASP A 58 4.61 -11.95 0.69
C ASP A 58 5.70 -11.37 -0.23
N GLN A 59 6.30 -10.25 0.18
CA GLN A 59 7.40 -9.59 -0.54
C GLN A 59 8.74 -10.33 -0.42
N GLY A 60 8.84 -11.33 0.45
CA GLY A 60 10.10 -12.01 0.74
C GLY A 60 11.12 -11.06 1.35
N SER A 61 12.36 -11.13 0.87
CA SER A 61 13.49 -10.32 1.32
C SER A 61 13.98 -9.29 0.30
N CYS A 62 13.16 -8.97 -0.71
CA CYS A 62 13.57 -8.18 -1.88
C CYS A 62 13.64 -6.66 -1.62
N GLY A 63 12.99 -6.17 -0.55
CA GLY A 63 12.86 -4.73 -0.31
C GLY A 63 11.87 -4.04 -1.26
N CYS A 64 11.02 -4.80 -1.96
CA CYS A 64 10.04 -4.31 -2.93
C CYS A 64 8.71 -3.83 -2.32
N CYS A 65 8.66 -3.57 -1.01
CA CYS A 65 7.43 -3.15 -0.31
C CYS A 65 6.74 -1.92 -0.94
N TRP A 66 7.52 -1.04 -1.56
CA TRP A 66 7.02 0.13 -2.29
C TRP A 66 6.17 -0.26 -3.51
N ALA A 67 6.54 -1.33 -4.23
CA ALA A 67 5.80 -1.85 -5.37
C ALA A 67 4.48 -2.49 -4.90
N PHE A 68 4.53 -3.31 -3.85
CA PHE A 68 3.35 -3.91 -3.23
C PHE A 68 2.37 -2.84 -2.73
N SER A 69 2.88 -1.77 -2.13
CA SER A 69 2.06 -0.63 -1.66
C SER A 69 1.35 0.07 -2.81
N ALA A 70 2.06 0.33 -3.91
CA ALA A 70 1.50 0.96 -5.10
C ALA A 70 0.46 0.05 -5.78
N VAL A 71 0.77 -1.24 -5.94
CA VAL A 71 -0.12 -2.22 -6.56
C VAL A 71 -1.41 -2.37 -5.77
N ALA A 72 -1.35 -2.55 -4.45
CA ALA A 72 -2.55 -2.69 -3.62
C ALA A 72 -3.49 -1.47 -3.73
N ALA A 73 -2.94 -0.25 -3.80
CA ALA A 73 -3.73 0.96 -3.99
C ALA A 73 -4.43 0.99 -5.36
N VAL A 74 -3.72 0.58 -6.43
CA VAL A 74 -4.27 0.53 -7.79
C VAL A 74 -5.31 -0.59 -7.94
N GLU A 75 -5.08 -1.77 -7.34
CA GLU A 75 -6.04 -2.88 -7.30
C GLU A 75 -7.36 -2.43 -6.64
N GLY A 76 -7.28 -1.75 -5.48
CA GLY A 76 -8.44 -1.22 -4.78
C GLY A 76 -9.20 -0.17 -5.60
N LEU A 77 -8.48 0.80 -6.18
CA LEU A 77 -9.08 1.81 -7.06
C LEU A 77 -9.75 1.17 -8.29
N THR A 78 -9.14 0.14 -8.86
CA THR A 78 -9.69 -0.60 -10.00
C THR A 78 -10.99 -1.28 -9.62
N LYS A 79 -11.06 -1.91 -8.44
CA LYS A 79 -12.31 -2.48 -7.92
C LYS A 79 -13.39 -1.41 -7.75
N ILE A 80 -13.06 -0.28 -7.14
CA ILE A 80 -14.00 0.82 -6.90
C ILE A 80 -14.56 1.37 -8.22
N ARG A 81 -13.71 1.54 -9.23
CA ARG A 81 -14.09 2.14 -10.52
C ARG A 81 -14.81 1.16 -11.45
N THR A 82 -14.42 -0.11 -11.45
CA THR A 82 -14.85 -1.08 -12.48
C THR A 82 -15.71 -2.21 -11.92
N GLY A 83 -15.80 -2.35 -10.59
CA GLY A 83 -16.43 -3.50 -9.93
C GLY A 83 -15.60 -4.78 -9.97
N ARG A 84 -14.45 -4.80 -10.66
CA ARG A 84 -13.59 -5.99 -10.81
C ARG A 84 -12.35 -5.88 -9.93
N LEU A 85 -12.15 -6.89 -9.08
CA LEU A 85 -10.91 -7.03 -8.32
C LEU A 85 -9.96 -7.90 -9.14
N VAL A 86 -8.79 -7.36 -9.48
CA VAL A 86 -7.77 -8.05 -10.27
C VAL A 86 -6.47 -7.99 -9.49
N SER A 87 -5.78 -9.12 -9.35
CA SER A 87 -4.43 -9.16 -8.77
C SER A 87 -3.44 -8.70 -9.84
N LEU A 88 -2.77 -7.57 -9.61
CA LEU A 88 -1.75 -7.01 -10.50
C LEU A 88 -0.35 -7.49 -10.11
N SER A 89 0.63 -7.20 -10.96
CA SER A 89 2.04 -7.61 -10.80
C SER A 89 2.86 -6.57 -10.05
N GLU A 90 3.57 -7.03 -9.02
CA GLU A 90 4.65 -6.29 -8.34
C GLU A 90 6.05 -6.54 -8.93
N GLN A 91 6.18 -7.52 -9.84
CA GLN A 91 7.44 -7.95 -10.47
C GLN A 91 7.93 -6.99 -11.55
#